data_AF-A0A2E9XDP2-F1
#
_entry.id   AF-A0A2E9XDP2-F1
#
_cell.length_a   1.000
_cell.length_b   1.000
_cell.length_c   1.000
_cell.angle_alpha   90.00
_cell.angle_beta   90.00
_cell.angle_gamma   90.00
#
_symmetry.space_group_name_H-M   'P 1'
#
loop_
_entity.id
_entity.type
_entity.pdbx_description
1 polymer ?
#
loop_
_entity_poly.entity_id
_entity_poly.type
_entity_poly.pdbx_seq_one_letter_code
_entity_poly.pdbx_strand_id
1 'polypeptide(L)'
;QGKNLQAWGNHFIAHPLSDGARWEQLLGRSHRTGQTRKVVTVTVPTFAEFGVALASAREASRYIEESTGLDQRLLQGDWIKQI
;
A
#
# COMPACT_ATOMS: atom_id res chain seq x y z
N GLN A 1 3.32 16.59 -8.23
CA GLN A 1 4.72 16.16 -8.04
C GLN A 1 4.81 15.35 -6.74
N GLY A 2 5.25 14.09 -6.79
CA GLY A 2 5.32 13.20 -5.61
C GLY A 2 6.75 13.05 -5.06
N LYS A 3 6.90 12.86 -3.74
CA LYS A 3 8.22 12.62 -3.12
C LYS A 3 8.79 11.26 -3.53
N ASN A 4 10.09 11.19 -3.79
CA ASN A 4 10.81 9.92 -3.94
C ASN A 4 11.14 9.37 -2.54
N LEU A 5 10.68 8.15 -2.23
CA LEU A 5 10.86 7.52 -0.92
C LEU A 5 11.71 6.24 -0.99
N GLN A 6 12.41 5.98 -2.10
CA GLN A 6 13.20 4.76 -2.30
C GLN A 6 14.33 4.53 -1.28
N ALA A 7 14.77 5.58 -0.56
CA ALA A 7 15.79 5.46 0.48
C ALA A 7 15.24 4.78 1.76
N TRP A 8 13.92 4.72 1.91
CA TRP A 8 13.23 4.14 3.06
C TRP A 8 12.43 2.92 2.62
N GLY A 9 12.32 1.93 3.50
CA GLY A 9 11.43 0.78 3.27
C GLY A 9 10.63 0.38 4.50
N ASN A 10 10.61 1.21 5.54
CA ASN A 10 9.69 1.04 6.66
C ASN A 10 8.77 2.26 6.65
N HIS A 11 7.47 2.03 6.52
CA HIS A 11 6.47 3.09 6.49
C HIS A 11 5.44 2.84 7.57
N PHE A 12 4.98 3.92 8.20
CA PHE A 12 3.83 3.90 9.08
C PHE A 12 2.77 4.82 8.45
N ILE A 13 1.64 4.23 8.04
CA ILE A 13 0.51 4.98 7.50
C ILE A 13 -0.48 5.18 8.64
N ALA A 14 -0.40 6.34 9.28
CA ALA A 14 -1.22 6.65 10.45
C ALA A 14 -2.73 6.68 10.16
N HIS A 15 -3.11 6.99 8.91
CA HIS A 15 -4.49 7.09 8.49
C HIS A 15 -4.66 6.39 7.13
N PRO A 16 -5.16 5.13 7.09
CA PRO A 16 -5.35 4.42 5.83
C PRO A 16 -6.37 5.12 4.94
N LEU A 17 -6.06 5.16 3.66
CA LEU A 17 -6.97 5.64 2.62
C LEU A 17 -7.90 4.49 2.21
N SER A 18 -9.14 4.80 1.83
CA SER A 18 -10.08 3.83 1.24
C SER A 18 -9.94 3.68 -0.29
N ASP A 19 -9.05 4.46 -0.90
CA ASP A 19 -8.85 4.55 -2.35
C ASP A 19 -7.63 3.73 -2.78
N GLY A 20 -7.86 2.67 -3.55
CA GLY A 20 -6.81 1.78 -4.07
C GLY A 20 -5.80 2.49 -4.98
N ALA A 21 -6.24 3.44 -5.83
CA ALA A 21 -5.34 4.15 -6.72
C ALA A 21 -4.36 5.05 -5.95
N ARG A 22 -4.79 5.61 -4.82
CA ARG A 22 -3.88 6.37 -3.93
C ARG A 22 -2.87 5.46 -3.23
N TRP A 23 -3.27 4.24 -2.85
CA TRP A 23 -2.34 3.25 -2.32
C TRP A 23 -1.27 2.88 -3.35
N GLU A 24 -1.66 2.65 -4.59
CA GLU A 24 -0.74 2.35 -5.68
C GLU A 24 0.29 3.47 -5.87
N GLN A 25 -0.16 4.73 -5.91
CA GLN A 25 0.73 5.88 -5.98
C GLN A 25 1.64 6.02 -4.76
N LEU A 26 1.14 5.72 -3.56
CA LEU A 26 1.89 5.82 -2.30
C LEU A 26 3.00 4.76 -2.25
N LEU A 27 2.65 3.49 -2.49
CA LEU A 27 3.59 2.37 -2.48
C LEU A 27 4.62 2.48 -3.61
N GLY A 28 4.22 3.02 -4.76
CA GLY A 28 5.10 3.32 -5.89
C GLY A 28 6.15 4.41 -5.60
N ARG A 29 6.11 5.10 -4.45
CA ARG A 29 7.19 6.02 -4.03
C ARG A 29 8.41 5.29 -3.48
N SER A 30 8.21 4.09 -2.93
CA SER A 30 9.27 3.27 -2.33
C SER A 30 9.68 2.10 -3.22
N HIS A 31 8.78 1.63 -4.09
CA HIS A 31 9.04 0.60 -5.11
C HIS A 31 9.56 1.22 -6.41
N ARG A 32 10.66 1.97 -6.34
CA ARG A 32 11.34 2.57 -7.49
C ARG A 32 12.73 2.00 -7.68
N THR A 33 13.25 2.18 -8.89
CA THR A 33 14.65 1.90 -9.22
C THR A 33 15.56 2.66 -8.26
N GLY A 34 16.37 1.92 -7.49
CA GLY A 34 17.26 2.47 -6.44
C GLY A 34 16.84 2.15 -5.01
N GLN A 35 15.69 1.51 -4.79
CA GLN A 35 15.40 0.86 -3.52
C GLN A 35 16.34 -0.34 -3.31
N THR A 36 17.12 -0.33 -2.23
CA THR A 36 18.09 -1.41 -1.94
C THR A 36 17.56 -2.44 -0.94
N ARG A 37 16.44 -2.16 -0.26
CA ARG A 37 15.84 -3.12 0.67
C ARG A 37 15.17 -4.25 -0.10
N LYS A 38 15.36 -5.48 0.40
CA LYS A 38 14.68 -6.68 -0.11
C LYS A 38 13.17 -6.64 0.13
N VAL A 39 12.75 -6.01 1.22
CA VAL A 39 11.35 -5.91 1.64
C VAL A 39 11.05 -4.47 2.04
N VAL A 40 9.91 -3.97 1.56
CA VAL A 40 9.31 -2.72 2.03
C VAL A 40 8.15 -3.08 2.97
N THR A 41 8.27 -2.71 4.23
CA THR A 41 7.26 -2.93 5.26
C THR A 41 6.38 -1.70 5.39
N VAL A 42 5.07 -1.92 5.39
CA VAL A 42 4.07 -0.87 5.64
C VAL A 42 3.21 -1.29 6.82
N THR A 43 3.29 -0.51 7.89
CA THR A 43 2.47 -0.70 9.09
C THR A 43 1.27 0.24 9.03
N VAL A 44 0.10 -0.31 9.28
CA VAL A 44 -1.19 0.40 9.20
C VAL A 44 -2.02 0.03 10.43
N PRO A 45 -2.60 1.00 11.16
CA PRO A 45 -3.56 0.70 12.20
C PRO A 45 -4.82 0.08 11.57
N THR A 46 -5.37 -0.94 12.22
CA THR A 46 -6.57 -1.66 11.73
C THR A 46 -7.74 -1.58 12.69
N PHE A 47 -7.63 -0.79 13.77
CA PHE A 47 -8.71 -0.61 14.72
C PHE A 47 -9.81 0.29 14.16
N ALA A 48 -11.05 0.04 14.57
CA ALA A 48 -12.22 0.84 14.21
C ALA A 48 -12.33 1.14 12.70
N GLU A 49 -12.57 2.39 12.33
CA GLU A 49 -12.73 2.87 10.95
C GLU A 49 -11.50 2.65 10.07
N PHE A 50 -10.31 2.51 10.66
CA PHE A 50 -9.08 2.28 9.89
C PHE A 50 -9.04 0.90 9.25
N GLY A 51 -9.55 -0.12 9.95
CA GLY A 51 -9.68 -1.46 9.39
C GLY A 51 -10.67 -1.50 8.22
N VAL A 52 -11.80 -0.79 8.35
CA VAL A 52 -12.81 -0.68 7.30
C VAL A 52 -12.24 0.03 6.07
N ALA A 53 -11.57 1.18 6.26
CA ALA A 53 -10.96 1.93 5.17
C ALA A 53 -9.92 1.08 4.42
N LEU A 54 -9.08 0.34 5.15
CA LEU A 54 -8.09 -0.55 4.54
C LEU A 54 -8.74 -1.70 3.76
N ALA A 55 -9.81 -2.30 4.29
CA ALA A 55 -10.57 -3.32 3.59
C ALA A 55 -11.19 -2.78 2.29
N SER A 56 -11.81 -1.60 2.33
CA SER A 56 -12.35 -0.93 1.15
C SER A 56 -11.27 -0.63 0.10
N ALA A 57 -10.08 -0.20 0.52
CA ALA A 57 -8.97 0.05 -0.40
C ALA A 57 -8.48 -1.22 -1.09
N ARG A 58 -8.46 -2.35 -0.38
CA ARG A 58 -8.09 -3.66 -0.97
C ARG A 58 -9.11 -4.09 -2.02
N GLU A 59 -10.39 -3.90 -1.75
CA GLU A 59 -11.44 -4.22 -2.72
C GLU A 59 -11.39 -3.30 -3.94
N ALA A 60 -11.20 -1.99 -3.73
CA ALA A 60 -11.00 -1.05 -4.83
C ALA A 60 -9.76 -1.41 -5.68
N SER A 61 -8.68 -1.84 -5.04
CA SER A 61 -7.47 -2.30 -5.74
C SER A 61 -7.75 -3.57 -6.55
N ARG A 62 -8.52 -4.51 -5.99
CA ARG A 62 -8.92 -5.74 -6.72
C ARG A 62 -9.70 -5.40 -7.98
N TYR A 63 -10.69 -4.52 -7.86
CA TYR A 63 -11.46 -4.05 -9.00
C TYR A 63 -10.58 -3.39 -10.08
N ILE A 64 -9.60 -2.57 -9.69
CA ILE A 64 -8.67 -1.94 -10.64
C ILE A 64 -7.82 -3.00 -11.34
N GLU A 65 -7.27 -3.97 -10.60
CA GLU A 65 -6.46 -5.06 -11.16
C GLU A 65 -7.28 -5.90 -12.16
N GLU A 66 -8.49 -6.29 -11.78
CA GLU A 66 -9.39 -7.08 -12.63
C GLU A 66 -9.85 -6.33 -13.89
N SER A 67 -10.11 -5.03 -13.77
CA SER A 67 -10.60 -4.22 -14.90
C SER A 67 -9.51 -3.75 -15.86
N THR A 68 -8.28 -3.58 -15.39
CA THR A 68 -7.17 -3.04 -16.20
C THR A 68 -6.10 -4.07 -16.54
N GLY A 69 -6.05 -5.20 -15.83
CA GLY A 69 -4.96 -6.17 -15.92
C GLY A 69 -3.63 -5.69 -15.32
N LEU A 70 -3.63 -4.54 -14.61
CA LEU A 70 -2.44 -3.98 -13.99
C LEU A 70 -2.38 -4.35 -12.50
N ASP A 71 -1.36 -5.11 -12.13
CA ASP A 71 -1.08 -5.49 -10.75
C ASP A 71 -1.12 -4.28 -9.80
N GLN A 72 -1.87 -4.40 -8.70
CA GLN A 72 -1.93 -3.40 -7.65
C GLN A 72 -1.05 -3.81 -6.48
N ARG A 73 -0.05 -2.99 -6.13
CA ARG A 73 0.96 -3.29 -5.09
C ARG A 73 0.36 -3.56 -3.71
N LEU A 74 -0.84 -3.05 -3.43
CA LEU A 74 -1.56 -3.32 -2.19
C LEU A 74 -1.97 -4.81 -2.07
N LEU A 75 -2.05 -5.54 -3.19
CA LEU A 75 -2.45 -6.94 -3.27
C LEU A 75 -1.27 -7.91 -3.39
N GLN A 76 -0.09 -7.43 -3.77
CA GLN A 76 1.08 -8.25 -4.13
C GLN A 76 2.02 -8.57 -2.94
N GLY A 77 1.61 -8.27 -1.70
CA GLY A 77 2.45 -8.44 -0.50
C GLY A 77 1.82 -9.29 0.61
N ASP A 78 2.65 -9.73 1.54
CA ASP A 78 2.22 -10.52 2.70
C ASP A 78 1.56 -9.65 3.78
N TRP A 79 0.39 -10.09 4.25
CA TRP A 79 -0.32 -9.44 5.36
C TRP A 79 0.03 -10.12 6.68
N ILE A 80 0.75 -9.41 7.54
CA ILE A 80 1.12 -9.87 8.87
C ILE A 80 0.29 -9.11 9.92
N LYS A 81 -0.52 -9.84 10.70
CA LYS A 81 -1.23 -9.27 11.85
C LYS A 81 -0.29 -9.29 13.06
N GLN A 82 0.04 -8.12 13.59
CA GLN A 82 0.72 -8.03 14.89
C GLN A 82 -0.33 -8.16 16.00
N ILE A 83 -0.10 -9.11 16.90
CA ILE A 83 -0.97 -9.45 18.05
C ILE A 83 -0.40 -8.77 19.28
#